data_AF-A0A925X096-F1
#
_entry.id   AF-A0A925X096-F1
#
_cell.length_a   1.000
_cell.length_b   1.000
_cell.length_c   1.000
_cell.angle_alpha   90.00
_cell.angle_beta   90.00
_cell.angle_gamma   90.00
#
_symmetry.space_group_name_H-M   'P 1'
#
loop_
_entity.id
_entity.type
_entity.pdbx_description
1 polymer ?
#
loop_
_entity_poly.entity_id
_entity_poly.type
_entity_poly.pdbx_seq_one_letter_code
_entity_poly.pdbx_strand_id
1 'polypeptide(L)'
;MASHTRLIVALGLSLAFTASTAIAQVSLSLPSNGSYEPGQFMPVIVNAEVAARGGTITLAAPGALSTTIAMHGRSQVTVPMLMLTGEAGRMSWSLNGPPPRETNLPLAPDARDGLLDQTATGLRSAIGGADCYAPTLSWHPGSSVRVRRMSILTATLVAILLLASTLLLRGRRAIVAVCSVVALSAGAIEIGRRYVSPIWRAEGQIVVVGSEKTAQFDTWQYITTRSTAETSIELPKGARPVFVDSQHARDVQASLHFDAARNILSLRCRLEPQMKVAVLLRRITESAPAPPSTQPIARALKSPMSELARRAYVTRETCIVDEGSVQWIDDQLVHWPSVILWREER
;
A
#
# COMPACT_ATOMS: atom_id res chain seq x y z
N MET A 1 -29.31 44.03 56.65
CA MET A 1 -28.70 43.79 57.98
C MET A 1 -28.93 42.33 58.31
N ALA A 2 -27.92 41.48 58.16
CA ALA A 2 -27.17 40.79 59.22
C ALA A 2 -27.36 39.27 58.96
N SER A 3 -26.41 38.55 58.36
CA SER A 3 -25.14 37.99 58.90
C SER A 3 -25.34 36.96 60.02
N HIS A 4 -24.44 35.95 60.03
CA HIS A 4 -24.34 34.75 60.87
C HIS A 4 -24.94 33.48 60.21
N THR A 5 -24.20 32.59 59.53
CA THR A 5 -22.87 31.97 59.78
C THR A 5 -22.82 31.13 61.07
N ARG A 6 -23.13 29.82 60.97
CA ARG A 6 -22.42 28.66 61.59
C ARG A 6 -22.81 27.39 60.80
N LEU A 7 -21.94 26.81 59.98
CA LEU A 7 -20.85 25.89 60.34
C LEU A 7 -21.37 24.56 60.92
N ILE A 8 -21.76 23.64 60.04
CA ILE A 8 -21.76 22.18 60.31
C ILE A 8 -20.77 21.56 59.34
N VAL A 9 -19.56 21.37 59.87
CA VAL A 9 -18.51 20.49 59.39
C VAL A 9 -18.91 19.08 59.80
N ALA A 10 -19.26 18.20 58.86
CA ALA A 10 -19.24 16.76 59.06
C ALA A 10 -19.41 16.01 57.73
N LEU A 11 -18.32 15.38 57.28
CA LEU A 11 -18.34 14.06 56.64
C LEU A 11 -19.34 13.85 55.48
N GLY A 12 -19.33 14.74 54.50
CA GLY A 12 -19.77 14.40 53.14
C GLY A 12 -18.71 13.52 52.49
N LEU A 13 -18.67 12.26 52.91
CA LEU A 13 -17.87 11.14 52.43
C LEU A 13 -17.32 11.40 51.03
N SER A 14 -16.05 11.80 50.96
CA SER A 14 -15.24 11.77 49.76
C SER A 14 -15.19 10.32 49.26
N LEU A 15 -16.22 9.92 48.52
CA LEU A 15 -16.17 8.83 47.56
C LEU A 15 -15.23 9.27 46.43
N ALA A 16 -13.96 9.43 46.79
CA ALA A 16 -12.86 9.11 45.91
C ALA A 16 -13.00 7.62 45.64
N PHE A 17 -13.90 7.27 44.70
CA PHE A 17 -13.70 6.11 43.86
C PHE A 17 -12.38 6.39 43.15
N THR A 18 -11.28 6.03 43.80
CA THR A 18 -10.06 5.65 43.12
C THR A 18 -10.47 4.49 42.24
N ALA A 19 -10.86 4.81 41.00
CA ALA A 19 -11.06 3.87 39.91
C ALA A 19 -9.68 3.32 39.54
N SER A 20 -9.12 2.56 40.47
CA SER A 20 -7.85 1.88 40.39
C SER A 20 -8.10 0.53 39.72
N THR A 21 -8.56 0.54 38.48
CA THR A 21 -8.68 -0.66 37.65
C THR A 21 -8.55 -0.29 36.16
N ALA A 22 -7.38 0.16 35.75
CA ALA A 22 -6.94 -0.05 34.37
C ALA A 22 -5.95 -1.21 34.36
N ILE A 23 -6.49 -2.39 34.70
CA ILE A 23 -5.85 -3.70 34.51
C ILE A 23 -5.38 -3.77 33.05
N ALA A 24 -4.23 -4.39 32.81
CA ALA A 24 -3.57 -4.44 31.51
C ALA A 24 -4.44 -5.12 30.45
N GLN A 25 -5.31 -4.34 29.79
CA GLN A 25 -6.28 -4.84 28.81
C GLN A 25 -5.62 -5.48 27.58
N VAL A 26 -4.35 -5.17 27.33
CA VAL A 26 -3.56 -5.71 26.22
C VAL A 26 -2.18 -6.06 26.75
N SER A 27 -1.72 -7.28 26.50
CA SER A 27 -0.33 -7.69 26.71
C SER A 27 0.31 -8.10 25.38
N LEU A 28 1.55 -7.67 25.18
CA LEU A 28 2.33 -7.93 23.98
C LEU A 28 3.44 -8.91 24.31
N SER A 29 3.74 -9.82 23.38
CA SER A 29 4.88 -10.72 23.48
C SER A 29 5.56 -10.85 22.11
N LEU A 30 6.88 -10.96 22.13
CA LEU A 30 7.73 -11.02 20.95
C LEU A 30 8.34 -12.41 20.82
N PRO A 31 8.49 -12.95 19.60
CA PRO A 31 9.30 -14.13 19.37
C PRO A 31 10.79 -13.80 19.62
N SER A 32 11.59 -14.82 19.91
CA SER A 32 13.07 -14.76 19.86
C SER A 32 13.70 -13.57 20.62
N ASN A 33 13.19 -13.25 21.82
CA ASN A 33 13.65 -12.13 22.65
C ASN A 33 13.56 -10.74 22.00
N GLY A 34 12.71 -10.58 20.97
CA GLY A 34 12.53 -9.31 20.27
C GLY A 34 13.62 -8.96 19.26
N SER A 35 14.36 -9.96 18.75
CA SER A 35 15.25 -9.75 17.60
C SER A 35 14.45 -9.52 16.31
N TYR A 36 14.92 -8.61 15.46
CA TYR A 36 14.29 -8.33 14.17
C TYR A 36 15.27 -7.88 13.11
N GLU A 37 14.92 -8.10 11.84
CA GLU A 37 15.68 -7.58 10.70
C GLU A 37 14.96 -6.37 10.07
N PRO A 38 15.64 -5.23 9.90
CA PRO A 38 15.09 -4.11 9.14
C PRO A 38 14.69 -4.54 7.72
N GLY A 39 13.50 -4.11 7.30
CA GLY A 39 12.89 -4.50 6.05
C GLY A 39 12.06 -5.77 6.08
N GLN A 40 12.02 -6.50 7.20
CA GLN A 40 11.25 -7.73 7.37
C GLN A 40 10.04 -7.55 8.30
N PHE A 41 9.08 -8.47 8.18
CA PHE A 41 8.00 -8.59 9.13
C PHE A 41 8.48 -9.31 10.40
N MET A 42 8.31 -8.66 11.54
CA MET A 42 8.45 -9.26 12.86
C MET A 42 7.07 -9.70 13.37
N PRO A 43 6.87 -10.97 13.79
CA PRO A 43 5.63 -11.38 14.42
C PRO A 43 5.50 -10.72 15.80
N VAL A 44 4.30 -10.24 16.14
CA VAL A 44 3.96 -9.75 17.48
C VAL A 44 2.72 -10.48 17.96
N ILE A 45 2.81 -11.15 19.10
CA ILE A 45 1.68 -11.83 19.73
C ILE A 45 0.98 -10.82 20.64
N VAL A 46 -0.27 -10.53 20.32
CA VAL A 46 -1.13 -9.59 21.05
C VAL A 46 -2.19 -10.39 21.79
N ASN A 47 -2.19 -10.31 23.13
CA ASN A 47 -3.24 -10.87 23.96
C ASN A 47 -4.15 -9.75 24.44
N ALA A 48 -5.46 -9.94 24.28
CA ALA A 48 -6.48 -8.98 24.64
C ALA A 48 -7.43 -9.54 25.72
N GLU A 49 -7.56 -8.81 26.82
CA GLU A 49 -8.57 -9.05 27.83
C GLU A 49 -9.96 -8.66 27.33
N VAL A 50 -11.02 -9.10 28.03
CA VAL A 50 -12.43 -9.01 27.59
C VAL A 50 -12.80 -7.63 27.02
N ALA A 51 -12.37 -6.54 27.67
CA ALA A 51 -12.66 -5.18 27.21
C ALA A 51 -11.97 -4.79 25.89
N ALA A 52 -10.77 -5.32 25.60
CA ALA A 52 -10.03 -5.03 24.38
C ALA A 52 -10.41 -5.92 23.19
N ARG A 53 -11.08 -7.07 23.44
CA ARG A 53 -11.47 -8.02 22.38
C ARG A 53 -12.40 -7.41 21.34
N GLY A 54 -13.25 -6.46 21.73
CA GLY A 54 -14.16 -5.76 20.81
C GLY A 54 -13.54 -4.54 20.11
N GLY A 55 -12.31 -4.15 20.46
CA GLY A 55 -11.71 -2.92 20.01
C GLY A 55 -10.73 -3.06 18.86
N THR A 56 -10.16 -1.92 18.49
CA THR A 56 -9.06 -1.80 17.54
C THR A 56 -7.78 -1.48 18.30
N ILE A 57 -6.74 -2.31 18.14
CA ILE A 57 -5.44 -2.09 18.77
C ILE A 57 -4.47 -1.55 17.72
N THR A 58 -3.79 -0.44 18.00
CA THR A 58 -2.74 0.08 17.13
C THR A 58 -1.39 -0.14 17.79
N LEU A 59 -0.49 -0.86 17.12
CA LEU A 59 0.92 -1.03 17.49
C LEU A 59 1.77 -0.01 16.74
N ALA A 60 2.70 0.63 17.44
CA ALA A 60 3.66 1.55 16.86
C ALA A 60 5.02 1.42 17.57
N ALA A 61 6.09 1.47 16.80
CA ALA A 61 7.44 1.64 17.31
C ALA A 61 8.17 2.61 16.36
N PRO A 62 9.12 3.43 16.85
CA PRO A 62 10.04 4.14 15.97
C PRO A 62 10.64 3.18 14.94
N GLY A 63 10.96 3.64 13.73
CA GLY A 63 11.55 2.73 12.74
C GLY A 63 10.71 1.53 12.31
N ALA A 64 9.43 1.44 12.66
CA ALA A 64 8.51 0.39 12.22
C ALA A 64 7.23 1.01 11.64
N LEU A 65 6.60 0.27 10.73
CA LEU A 65 5.32 0.68 10.15
C LEU A 65 4.22 0.44 11.19
N SER A 66 3.37 1.45 11.43
CA SER A 66 2.25 1.33 12.37
C SER A 66 1.30 0.21 11.93
N THR A 67 0.91 -0.67 12.85
CA THR A 67 0.00 -1.80 12.57
C THR A 67 -1.29 -1.65 13.37
N THR A 68 -2.42 -1.55 12.70
CA THR A 68 -3.77 -1.49 13.28
C THR A 68 -4.41 -2.87 13.21
N ILE A 69 -5.04 -3.30 14.30
CA ILE A 69 -5.55 -4.67 14.48
C ILE A 69 -7.01 -4.59 14.89
N ALA A 70 -7.92 -5.13 14.07
CA ALA A 70 -9.31 -5.30 14.45
C ALA A 70 -9.48 -6.66 15.17
N MET A 71 -9.73 -6.64 16.47
CA MET A 71 -9.66 -7.85 17.32
C MET A 71 -10.86 -8.79 17.15
N HIS A 72 -12.05 -8.28 16.80
CA HIS A 72 -13.26 -9.07 16.51
C HIS A 72 -13.57 -10.20 17.51
N GLY A 73 -13.44 -9.92 18.81
CA GLY A 73 -13.72 -10.88 19.88
C GLY A 73 -12.57 -11.83 20.23
N ARG A 74 -11.45 -11.81 19.48
CA ARG A 74 -10.31 -12.70 19.71
C ARG A 74 -9.55 -12.28 20.97
N SER A 75 -9.19 -13.27 21.79
CA SER A 75 -8.36 -13.07 22.99
C SER A 75 -6.87 -13.04 22.71
N GLN A 76 -6.44 -13.59 21.58
CA GLN A 76 -5.03 -13.65 21.17
C GLN A 76 -4.95 -13.63 19.65
N VAL A 77 -3.95 -12.92 19.12
CA VAL A 77 -3.64 -12.87 17.69
C VAL A 77 -2.14 -12.65 17.50
N THR A 78 -1.56 -13.31 16.49
CA THR A 78 -0.20 -13.02 16.03
C THR A 78 -0.30 -12.11 14.81
N VAL A 79 0.27 -10.92 14.89
CA VAL A 79 0.22 -9.93 13.81
C VAL A 79 1.61 -9.64 13.26
N PRO A 80 1.74 -9.37 11.96
CA PRO A 80 3.01 -8.94 11.39
C PRO A 80 3.22 -7.43 11.63
N MET A 81 4.37 -7.06 12.16
CA MET A 81 4.83 -5.67 12.26
C MET A 81 6.01 -5.49 11.32
N LEU A 82 5.92 -4.56 10.37
CA LEU A 82 7.00 -4.34 9.40
C LEU A 82 8.06 -3.41 10.00
N MET A 83 9.27 -3.93 10.18
CA MET A 83 10.39 -3.16 10.66
C MET A 83 11.03 -2.44 9.48
N LEU A 84 11.22 -1.12 9.55
CA LEU A 84 11.78 -0.29 8.48
C LEU A 84 13.25 0.07 8.75
N THR A 85 13.59 0.37 10.00
CA THR A 85 14.94 0.73 10.45
C THR A 85 15.30 -0.01 11.74
N GLY A 86 16.57 0.05 12.15
CA GLY A 86 17.06 -0.51 13.42
C GLY A 86 16.72 0.33 14.66
N GLU A 87 15.85 1.34 14.53
CA GLU A 87 15.60 2.34 15.59
C GLU A 87 14.42 1.95 16.50
N ALA A 88 13.87 0.74 16.38
CA ALA A 88 12.58 0.44 16.99
C ALA A 88 12.54 0.50 18.50
N GLY A 89 13.63 0.19 19.19
CA GLY A 89 13.89 0.48 20.61
C GLY A 89 12.80 0.06 21.59
N ARG A 90 11.65 0.75 21.57
CA ARG A 90 10.47 0.52 22.38
C ARG A 90 9.20 0.46 21.54
N MET A 91 8.36 -0.53 21.85
CA MET A 91 7.02 -0.64 21.28
C MET A 91 6.00 0.08 22.15
N SER A 92 5.03 0.71 21.50
CA SER A 92 3.85 1.31 22.10
C SER A 92 2.58 0.72 21.49
N TRP A 93 1.48 0.76 22.23
CA TRP A 93 0.18 0.36 21.72
C TRP A 93 -0.92 1.31 22.18
N SER A 94 -2.03 1.38 21.45
CA SER A 94 -3.23 2.10 21.86
C SER A 94 -4.49 1.28 21.57
N LEU A 95 -5.54 1.48 22.35
CA LEU A 95 -6.84 0.81 22.18
C LEU A 95 -7.89 1.85 21.81
N ASN A 96 -8.51 1.68 20.64
CA ASN A 96 -9.51 2.58 20.08
C ASN A 96 -9.00 4.02 19.86
N GLY A 97 -7.70 4.17 19.56
CA GLY A 97 -7.05 5.45 19.31
C GLY A 97 -6.16 5.93 20.47
N PRO A 98 -5.59 7.14 20.37
CA PRO A 98 -4.68 7.70 21.37
C PRO A 98 -5.33 7.87 22.76
N PRO A 99 -4.54 7.92 23.85
CA PRO A 99 -3.06 8.00 23.87
C PRO A 99 -2.37 6.63 23.77
N PRO A 100 -1.14 6.58 23.20
CA PRO A 100 -0.32 5.37 23.21
C PRO A 100 0.18 5.05 24.62
N ARG A 101 0.32 3.76 24.92
CA ARG A 101 0.89 3.19 26.14
C ARG A 101 2.18 2.49 25.77
N GLU A 102 3.26 2.85 26.46
CA GLU A 102 4.57 2.22 26.24
C GLU A 102 4.63 0.81 26.81
N THR A 103 5.45 -0.03 26.20
CA THR A 103 5.80 -1.35 26.71
C THR A 103 7.30 -1.45 26.91
N ASN A 104 7.71 -2.11 27.99
CA ASN A 104 9.12 -2.37 28.30
C ASN A 104 9.66 -3.61 27.54
N LEU A 105 9.16 -3.87 26.33
CA LEU A 105 9.63 -4.98 25.51
C LEU A 105 10.90 -4.54 24.78
N PRO A 106 12.05 -5.19 25.03
CA PRO A 106 13.28 -4.86 24.31
C PRO A 106 13.14 -5.27 22.85
N LEU A 107 13.33 -4.32 21.94
CA LEU A 107 13.48 -4.56 20.52
C LEU A 107 14.94 -4.35 20.14
N ALA A 108 15.60 -5.41 19.66
CA ALA A 108 16.98 -5.34 19.22
C ALA A 108 17.07 -5.73 17.75
N PRO A 109 17.68 -4.91 16.88
CA PRO A 109 17.97 -5.37 15.53
C PRO A 109 18.90 -6.58 15.62
N ASP A 110 18.62 -7.62 14.85
CA ASP A 110 19.51 -8.77 14.76
C ASP A 110 20.81 -8.30 14.11
N ALA A 111 21.93 -8.48 14.81
CA ALA A 111 23.25 -8.09 14.33
C ALA A 111 23.81 -9.08 13.28
N ARG A 112 23.08 -10.16 12.99
CA ARG A 112 23.47 -11.11 11.94
C ARG A 112 23.17 -10.50 10.57
N ASP A 113 24.22 -9.97 9.95
CA ASP A 113 24.24 -9.68 8.52
C ASP A 113 23.96 -10.98 7.71
N GLY A 114 22.72 -11.15 7.28
CA GLY A 114 22.39 -11.62 5.93
C GLY A 114 22.72 -13.05 5.52
N LEU A 115 23.09 -13.97 6.43
CA LEU A 115 23.37 -15.36 6.07
C LEU A 115 22.12 -16.28 6.06
N LEU A 116 20.96 -15.76 5.65
CA LEU A 116 19.75 -16.55 5.43
C LEU A 116 19.47 -16.73 3.93
N ASP A 117 19.32 -18.00 3.57
CA ASP A 117 18.85 -18.61 2.32
C ASP A 117 19.10 -17.79 1.03
N GLN A 118 20.23 -18.06 0.38
CA GLN A 118 20.65 -17.39 -0.87
C GLN A 118 19.75 -17.70 -2.09
N THR A 119 18.74 -18.54 -1.93
CA THR A 119 17.98 -19.11 -3.06
C THR A 119 17.09 -18.12 -3.81
N ALA A 120 16.55 -17.09 -3.16
CA ALA A 120 15.68 -16.11 -3.81
C ALA A 120 16.46 -14.92 -4.43
N THR A 121 16.27 -14.68 -5.73
CA THR A 121 16.82 -13.52 -6.46
C THR A 121 15.93 -12.28 -6.25
N GLY A 122 16.50 -11.09 -6.40
CA GLY A 122 15.75 -9.84 -6.34
C GLY A 122 15.75 -9.22 -4.95
N LEU A 123 14.80 -8.32 -4.72
CA LEU A 123 14.70 -7.63 -3.45
C LEU A 123 14.41 -8.57 -2.29
N ARG A 124 14.99 -8.27 -1.15
CA ARG A 124 14.83 -9.02 0.11
C ARG A 124 14.12 -8.20 1.18
N SER A 125 14.35 -6.89 1.16
CA SER A 125 13.84 -5.92 2.12
C SER A 125 12.64 -5.16 1.57
N ALA A 126 11.77 -4.69 2.47
CA ALA A 126 10.78 -3.66 2.17
C ALA A 126 11.39 -2.30 1.86
N ILE A 127 12.68 -2.08 2.14
CA ILE A 127 13.42 -0.90 1.70
C ILE A 127 14.23 -1.27 0.47
N GLY A 128 13.79 -0.78 -0.68
CA GLY A 128 14.30 -1.20 -1.98
C GLY A 128 15.06 -0.14 -2.76
N GLY A 129 15.14 1.09 -2.25
CA GLY A 129 15.75 2.21 -2.96
C GLY A 129 14.93 2.70 -4.15
N ALA A 130 15.47 3.71 -4.84
CA ALA A 130 14.81 4.35 -5.98
C ALA A 130 14.66 3.40 -7.18
N ASP A 131 15.53 2.39 -7.29
CA ASP A 131 15.53 1.44 -8.41
C ASP A 131 14.27 0.57 -8.46
N CYS A 132 13.66 0.27 -7.30
CA CYS A 132 12.36 -0.42 -7.24
C CYS A 132 11.24 0.35 -7.92
N TYR A 133 11.42 1.67 -8.05
CA TYR A 133 10.47 2.58 -8.66
C TYR A 133 10.87 2.94 -10.10
N ALA A 134 11.96 2.38 -10.63
CA ALA A 134 12.40 2.58 -12.00
C ALA A 134 11.27 2.36 -13.03
N PRO A 135 10.39 1.33 -12.90
CA PRO A 135 9.29 1.14 -13.83
C PRO A 135 8.30 2.31 -13.87
N THR A 136 8.23 3.07 -12.78
CA THR A 136 7.30 4.18 -12.66
C THR A 136 7.88 5.51 -13.10
N LEU A 137 9.20 5.67 -13.25
CA LEU A 137 9.81 6.98 -13.51
C LEU A 137 9.30 7.61 -14.81
N SER A 138 9.09 6.80 -15.85
CA SER A 138 8.51 7.23 -17.12
C SER A 138 7.00 6.96 -17.23
N TRP A 139 6.42 6.26 -16.26
CA TRP A 139 5.00 5.93 -16.25
C TRP A 139 4.18 7.18 -15.96
N HIS A 140 3.41 7.58 -16.95
CA HIS A 140 2.35 8.55 -16.80
C HIS A 140 1.02 7.81 -16.92
N PRO A 141 0.15 7.86 -15.89
CA PRO A 141 -1.17 7.26 -15.99
C PRO A 141 -1.98 7.93 -17.10
N GLY A 142 -1.95 7.34 -18.30
CA GLY A 142 -2.74 7.78 -19.45
C GLY A 142 -4.23 7.66 -19.17
N SER A 143 -5.11 8.32 -19.92
CA SER A 143 -6.55 8.15 -19.72
C SER A 143 -7.01 6.73 -20.11
N SER A 144 -7.88 6.13 -19.29
CA SER A 144 -8.51 4.86 -19.63
C SER A 144 -9.20 4.94 -20.99
N VAL A 145 -9.31 3.83 -21.71
CA VAL A 145 -10.00 3.80 -23.01
C VAL A 145 -11.43 4.28 -22.84
N ARG A 146 -12.10 3.87 -21.76
CA ARG A 146 -13.42 4.39 -21.38
C ARG A 146 -13.45 5.91 -21.19
N VAL A 147 -12.52 6.49 -20.44
CA VAL A 147 -12.47 7.95 -20.25
C VAL A 147 -12.21 8.65 -21.59
N ARG A 148 -11.32 8.13 -22.43
CA ARG A 148 -11.09 8.68 -23.78
C ARG A 148 -12.35 8.64 -24.64
N ARG A 149 -13.03 7.48 -24.70
CA ARG A 149 -14.29 7.32 -25.44
C ARG A 149 -15.38 8.25 -24.91
N MET A 150 -15.54 8.33 -23.60
CA MET A 150 -16.54 9.20 -22.97
C MET A 150 -16.22 10.68 -23.23
N SER A 151 -14.96 11.09 -23.17
CA SER A 151 -14.54 12.45 -23.49
C SER A 151 -14.80 12.79 -24.97
N ILE A 152 -14.50 11.88 -25.89
CA ILE A 152 -14.80 12.07 -27.33
C ILE A 152 -16.31 12.17 -27.54
N LEU A 153 -17.10 11.24 -27.01
CA LEU A 153 -18.57 11.25 -27.15
C LEU A 153 -19.19 12.52 -26.55
N THR A 154 -18.73 12.94 -25.36
CA THR A 154 -19.19 14.16 -24.71
C THR A 154 -18.84 15.39 -25.55
N ALA A 155 -17.60 15.49 -26.04
CA ALA A 155 -17.17 16.58 -26.89
C ALA A 155 -17.99 16.64 -28.20
N THR A 156 -18.24 15.49 -28.84
CA THR A 156 -19.08 15.41 -30.05
C THR A 156 -20.52 15.83 -29.75
N LEU A 157 -21.12 15.37 -28.65
CA LEU A 157 -22.48 15.76 -28.25
C LEU A 157 -22.57 17.27 -27.99
N VAL A 158 -21.62 17.85 -27.26
CA VAL A 158 -21.56 19.29 -26.99
C VAL A 158 -21.44 20.08 -28.29
N ALA A 159 -20.58 19.63 -29.23
CA ALA A 159 -20.45 20.28 -30.52
C ALA A 159 -21.77 20.27 -31.32
N ILE A 160 -22.50 19.14 -31.32
CA ILE A 160 -23.82 19.02 -31.96
C ILE A 160 -24.83 19.97 -31.31
N LEU A 161 -24.89 20.04 -29.98
CA LEU A 161 -25.82 20.91 -29.25
C LEU A 161 -25.53 22.40 -29.48
N LEU A 162 -24.25 22.77 -29.54
CA LEU A 162 -23.83 24.13 -29.87
C LEU A 162 -24.22 24.51 -31.30
N LEU A 163 -23.97 23.63 -32.27
CA LEU A 163 -24.37 23.83 -33.67
C LEU A 163 -25.89 23.94 -33.82
N ALA A 164 -26.65 23.06 -33.15
CA ALA A 164 -28.11 23.11 -33.15
C ALA A 164 -28.63 24.42 -32.53
N SER A 165 -28.02 24.88 -31.44
CA SER A 165 -28.40 26.12 -30.76
C SER A 165 -28.17 27.36 -31.62
N THR A 166 -27.07 27.39 -32.39
CA THR A 166 -26.75 28.52 -33.28
C THR A 166 -27.59 28.51 -34.56
N LEU A 167 -27.96 27.34 -35.08
CA LEU A 167 -28.78 27.23 -36.30
C LEU A 167 -30.29 27.42 -36.05
N LEU A 168 -30.81 26.89 -34.93
CA LEU A 168 -32.26 26.87 -34.67
C LEU A 168 -32.79 28.12 -33.96
N LEU A 169 -31.93 28.84 -33.23
CA LEU A 169 -32.33 30.04 -32.49
C LEU A 169 -31.70 31.29 -33.13
N ARG A 170 -32.46 32.38 -33.22
CA ARG A 170 -31.98 33.67 -33.75
C ARG A 170 -31.91 34.74 -32.66
N GLY A 171 -30.96 35.67 -32.82
CA GLY A 171 -30.80 36.85 -31.94
C GLY A 171 -30.33 36.49 -30.52
N ARG A 172 -30.79 37.26 -29.52
CA ARG A 172 -30.36 37.11 -28.11
C ARG A 172 -30.61 35.72 -27.52
N ARG A 173 -31.61 34.98 -28.03
CA ARG A 173 -31.95 33.62 -27.56
C ARG A 173 -30.83 32.60 -27.86
N ALA A 174 -30.13 32.74 -28.98
CA ALA A 174 -29.02 31.85 -29.34
C ALA A 174 -27.85 31.99 -28.35
N ILE A 175 -27.54 33.23 -27.94
CA ILE A 175 -26.48 33.52 -26.95
C ILE A 175 -26.80 32.83 -25.62
N VAL A 176 -28.03 32.99 -25.12
CA VAL A 176 -28.46 32.37 -23.85
C VAL A 176 -28.40 30.85 -23.93
N ALA A 177 -28.83 30.24 -25.05
CA ALA A 177 -28.77 28.79 -25.23
C ALA A 177 -27.33 28.27 -25.25
N VAL A 178 -26.43 28.91 -25.99
CA VAL A 178 -25.00 28.55 -26.03
C VAL A 178 -24.37 28.65 -24.63
N CYS A 179 -24.59 29.75 -23.91
CA CYS A 179 -24.11 29.90 -22.54
C CYS A 179 -24.65 28.79 -21.62
N SER A 180 -25.92 28.43 -21.77
CA SER A 180 -26.56 27.37 -20.99
C SER A 180 -25.94 26.00 -21.28
N VAL A 181 -25.73 25.65 -22.56
CA VAL A 181 -25.07 24.39 -22.95
C VAL A 181 -23.66 24.31 -22.40
N VAL A 182 -22.87 25.39 -22.49
CA VAL A 182 -21.51 25.44 -21.94
C VAL A 182 -21.52 25.26 -20.42
N ALA A 183 -22.39 25.99 -19.70
CA ALA A 183 -22.50 25.90 -18.25
C ALA A 183 -22.93 24.50 -17.78
N LEU A 184 -23.94 23.90 -18.42
CA LEU A 184 -24.39 22.55 -18.13
C LEU A 184 -23.31 21.51 -18.41
N SER A 185 -22.59 21.65 -19.53
CA SER A 185 -21.51 20.72 -19.90
C SER A 185 -20.33 20.82 -18.93
N ALA A 186 -19.92 22.04 -18.56
CA ALA A 186 -18.88 22.25 -17.56
C ALA A 186 -19.28 21.66 -16.20
N GLY A 187 -20.54 21.87 -15.78
CA GLY A 187 -21.09 21.27 -14.57
C GLY A 187 -21.11 19.74 -14.62
N ALA A 188 -21.54 19.16 -15.74
CA ALA A 188 -21.57 17.70 -15.94
C ALA A 188 -20.16 17.09 -15.92
N ILE A 189 -19.17 17.75 -16.54
CA ILE A 189 -17.77 17.31 -16.51
C ILE A 189 -17.22 17.37 -15.09
N GLU A 190 -17.47 18.45 -14.36
CA GLU A 190 -16.98 18.61 -12.99
C GLU A 190 -17.62 17.57 -12.05
N ILE A 191 -18.91 17.31 -12.19
CA ILE A 191 -19.61 16.23 -11.47
C ILE A 191 -19.02 14.87 -11.86
N GLY A 192 -18.82 14.62 -13.16
CA GLY A 192 -18.25 13.38 -13.67
C GLY A 192 -16.84 13.11 -13.15
N ARG A 193 -15.99 14.14 -13.04
CA ARG A 193 -14.63 14.04 -12.50
C ARG A 193 -14.59 13.52 -11.08
N ARG A 194 -15.61 13.82 -10.25
CA ARG A 194 -15.71 13.34 -8.86
C ARG A 194 -15.99 11.83 -8.77
N TYR A 195 -16.55 11.24 -9.83
CA TYR A 195 -16.81 9.80 -9.89
C TYR A 195 -15.67 8.99 -10.50
N VAL A 196 -14.65 9.65 -11.06
CA VAL A 196 -13.45 8.96 -11.55
C VAL A 196 -12.53 8.70 -10.37
N SER A 197 -12.19 7.43 -10.12
CA SER A 197 -11.20 7.07 -9.09
C SER A 197 -9.92 7.89 -9.31
N PRO A 198 -9.42 8.60 -8.28
CA PRO A 198 -8.18 9.35 -8.40
C PRO A 198 -6.96 8.42 -8.41
N ILE A 199 -7.14 7.15 -8.02
CA ILE A 199 -6.11 6.13 -7.87
C ILE A 199 -5.89 5.39 -9.20
N TRP A 200 -4.61 5.23 -9.56
CA TRP A 200 -4.13 4.55 -10.75
C TRP A 200 -3.27 3.37 -10.36
N ARG A 201 -3.37 2.27 -11.12
CA ARG A 201 -2.62 1.05 -10.87
C ARG A 201 -1.91 0.58 -12.13
N ALA A 202 -0.66 0.17 -11.97
CA ALA A 202 0.10 -0.56 -12.97
C ALA A 202 0.66 -1.82 -12.34
N GLU A 203 0.75 -2.88 -13.12
CA GLU A 203 1.28 -4.17 -12.68
C GLU A 203 2.31 -4.67 -13.70
N GLY A 204 3.39 -5.28 -13.23
CA GLY A 204 4.34 -5.98 -14.07
C GLY A 204 4.85 -7.22 -13.36
N GLN A 205 5.34 -8.20 -14.10
CA GLN A 205 5.84 -9.44 -13.50
C GLN A 205 7.29 -9.70 -13.91
N ILE A 206 8.07 -10.21 -12.96
CA ILE A 206 9.41 -10.72 -13.20
C ILE A 206 9.37 -12.21 -12.88
N VAL A 207 9.77 -13.04 -13.83
CA VAL A 207 9.83 -14.50 -13.67
C VAL A 207 11.28 -14.91 -13.68
N VAL A 208 11.79 -15.47 -12.58
CA VAL A 208 13.13 -16.03 -12.50
C VAL A 208 13.01 -17.54 -12.56
N VAL A 209 13.54 -18.16 -13.61
CA VAL A 209 13.57 -19.61 -13.78
C VAL A 209 14.93 -20.11 -13.30
N GLY A 210 14.90 -20.95 -12.27
CA GLY A 210 16.06 -21.67 -11.76
C GLY A 210 16.32 -22.95 -12.53
N SER A 211 17.58 -23.40 -12.48
CA SER A 211 18.03 -24.67 -13.06
C SER A 211 17.32 -25.89 -12.47
N GLU A 212 16.99 -25.85 -11.18
CA GLU A 212 16.32 -26.93 -10.43
C GLU A 212 14.82 -27.06 -10.73
N LYS A 213 14.36 -26.56 -11.90
CA LYS A 213 12.93 -26.45 -12.26
C LYS A 213 12.09 -25.60 -11.31
N THR A 214 12.71 -24.85 -10.40
CA THR A 214 11.99 -23.86 -9.59
C THR A 214 11.74 -22.59 -10.42
N ALA A 215 10.57 -21.98 -10.27
CA ALA A 215 10.29 -20.65 -10.80
C ALA A 215 9.87 -19.70 -9.68
N GLN A 216 10.45 -18.51 -9.67
CA GLN A 216 10.06 -17.40 -8.82
C GLN A 216 9.29 -16.39 -9.67
N PHE A 217 8.05 -16.10 -9.27
CA PHE A 217 7.19 -15.09 -9.85
C PHE A 217 7.10 -13.91 -8.92
N ASP A 218 7.68 -12.79 -9.33
CA ASP A 218 7.65 -11.51 -8.63
C ASP A 218 6.70 -10.56 -9.35
N THR A 219 5.48 -10.45 -8.84
CA THR A 219 4.47 -9.54 -9.36
C THR A 219 4.58 -8.20 -8.63
N TRP A 220 4.89 -7.16 -9.38
CA TRP A 220 5.05 -5.81 -8.91
C TRP A 220 3.78 -5.01 -9.22
N GLN A 221 3.20 -4.41 -8.19
CA GLN A 221 2.07 -3.51 -8.33
C GLN A 221 2.50 -2.10 -7.92
N TYR A 222 2.20 -1.13 -8.76
CA TYR A 222 2.50 0.28 -8.56
C TYR A 222 1.22 1.08 -8.54
N ILE A 223 1.11 1.92 -7.52
CA ILE A 223 -0.10 2.68 -7.25
C ILE A 223 0.27 4.14 -7.13
N THR A 224 -0.47 5.00 -7.82
CA THR A 224 -0.31 6.46 -7.75
C THR A 224 -1.65 7.15 -7.75
N THR A 225 -1.69 8.47 -7.50
CA THR A 225 -2.92 9.25 -7.49
C THR A 225 -2.76 10.60 -8.17
N ARG A 226 -3.86 11.12 -8.74
CA ARG A 226 -3.91 12.47 -9.34
C ARG A 226 -4.27 13.57 -8.34
N SER A 227 -4.92 13.20 -7.25
CA SER A 227 -5.32 14.08 -6.16
C SER A 227 -5.02 13.39 -4.83
N THR A 228 -4.93 14.14 -3.74
CA THR A 228 -4.79 13.53 -2.42
C THR A 228 -5.89 12.48 -2.20
N ALA A 229 -5.51 11.26 -1.87
CA ALA A 229 -6.44 10.15 -1.72
C ALA A 229 -5.92 9.13 -0.70
N GLU A 230 -6.83 8.60 0.11
CA GLU A 230 -6.55 7.42 0.92
C GLU A 230 -6.85 6.17 0.09
N THR A 231 -5.94 5.20 0.14
CA THR A 231 -6.10 3.91 -0.52
C THR A 231 -5.83 2.79 0.47
N SER A 232 -6.58 1.70 0.34
CA SER A 232 -6.33 0.43 1.03
C SER A 232 -6.00 -0.63 -0.01
N ILE A 233 -4.89 -1.32 0.18
CA ILE A 233 -4.36 -2.32 -0.73
C ILE A 233 -4.36 -3.64 0.03
N GLU A 234 -5.20 -4.59 -0.37
CA GLU A 234 -5.18 -5.91 0.23
C GLU A 234 -3.87 -6.62 -0.13
N LEU A 235 -3.16 -7.10 0.88
CA LEU A 235 -1.89 -7.80 0.75
C LEU A 235 -2.18 -9.30 0.76
N PRO A 236 -2.10 -10.01 -0.38
CA PRO A 236 -2.21 -11.46 -0.36
C PRO A 236 -1.07 -12.06 0.47
N LYS A 237 -1.23 -13.32 0.87
CA LYS A 237 -0.21 -14.02 1.65
C LYS A 237 1.14 -14.01 0.90
N GLY A 238 2.18 -13.50 1.55
CA GLY A 238 3.52 -13.36 0.97
C GLY A 238 3.76 -12.06 0.20
N ALA A 239 2.75 -11.18 0.05
CA ALA A 239 2.99 -9.82 -0.42
C ALA A 239 3.70 -8.98 0.64
N ARG A 240 4.54 -8.07 0.17
CA ARG A 240 5.23 -7.08 1.00
C ARG A 240 5.18 -5.70 0.35
N PRO A 241 4.89 -4.65 1.13
CA PRO A 241 5.08 -3.29 0.64
C PRO A 241 6.57 -3.02 0.43
N VAL A 242 6.90 -2.22 -0.58
CA VAL A 242 8.28 -1.80 -0.87
C VAL A 242 8.33 -0.27 -0.93
N PHE A 243 9.19 0.32 -0.12
CA PHE A 243 9.42 1.76 -0.02
C PHE A 243 10.82 2.10 -0.54
N VAL A 244 11.00 3.34 -1.01
CA VAL A 244 12.30 3.87 -1.40
C VAL A 244 13.24 3.85 -0.19
N ASP A 245 12.76 4.41 0.92
CA ASP A 245 13.42 4.47 2.22
C ASP A 245 12.36 4.55 3.34
N SER A 246 12.80 4.64 4.59
CA SER A 246 11.91 4.75 5.74
C SER A 246 11.19 6.10 5.83
N GLN A 247 11.76 7.16 5.25
CA GLN A 247 11.11 8.47 5.20
C GLN A 247 9.93 8.43 4.24
N HIS A 248 10.08 7.81 3.08
CA HIS A 248 9.02 7.62 2.11
C HIS A 248 7.81 6.91 2.72
N ALA A 249 8.02 5.88 3.54
CA ALA A 249 6.93 5.21 4.26
C ALA A 249 6.16 6.15 5.20
N ARG A 250 6.86 7.11 5.85
CA ARG A 250 6.25 8.17 6.67
C ARG A 250 5.50 9.19 5.82
N ASP A 251 6.09 9.60 4.70
CA ASP A 251 5.52 10.61 3.80
C ASP A 251 4.19 10.14 3.20
N VAL A 252 4.08 8.85 2.84
CA VAL A 252 2.82 8.26 2.37
C VAL A 252 1.86 7.86 3.49
N GLN A 253 2.20 8.20 4.75
CA GLN A 253 1.46 7.84 5.96
C GLN A 253 1.03 6.36 5.96
N ALA A 254 1.96 5.48 5.59
CA ALA A 254 1.64 4.07 5.44
C ALA A 254 1.33 3.44 6.81
N SER A 255 0.32 2.58 6.83
CA SER A 255 -0.01 1.75 7.99
C SER A 255 -0.49 0.38 7.52
N LEU A 256 -0.15 -0.65 8.28
CA LEU A 256 -0.71 -1.98 8.08
C LEU A 256 -2.02 -2.06 8.84
N HIS A 257 -3.01 -2.70 8.24
CA HIS A 257 -4.27 -3.01 8.86
C HIS A 257 -4.49 -4.51 8.81
N PHE A 258 -4.68 -5.13 9.96
CA PHE A 258 -4.87 -6.56 10.11
C PHE A 258 -6.25 -6.86 10.69
N ASP A 259 -7.07 -7.58 9.94
CA ASP A 259 -8.33 -8.13 10.43
C ASP A 259 -8.08 -9.52 11.02
N ALA A 260 -8.14 -9.63 12.36
CA ALA A 260 -7.86 -10.88 13.07
C ALA A 260 -8.91 -11.98 12.82
N ALA A 261 -10.11 -11.63 12.37
CA ALA A 261 -11.14 -12.62 12.03
C ALA A 261 -10.91 -13.21 10.64
N ARG A 262 -10.54 -12.35 9.68
CA ARG A 262 -10.35 -12.75 8.28
C ARG A 262 -8.91 -13.13 7.92
N ASN A 263 -7.96 -12.87 8.82
CA ASN A 263 -6.53 -12.96 8.55
C ASN A 263 -6.10 -12.12 7.33
N ILE A 264 -6.78 -11.00 7.09
CA ILE A 264 -6.49 -10.11 5.97
C ILE A 264 -5.53 -9.03 6.46
N LEU A 265 -4.39 -8.93 5.78
CA LEU A 265 -3.48 -7.82 5.90
C LEU A 265 -3.76 -6.85 4.76
N SER A 266 -3.92 -5.57 5.05
CA SER A 266 -3.97 -4.53 4.03
C SER A 266 -3.01 -3.39 4.36
N LEU A 267 -2.44 -2.79 3.32
CA LEU A 267 -1.65 -1.58 3.42
C LEU A 267 -2.56 -0.38 3.18
N ARG A 268 -2.71 0.47 4.18
CA ARG A 268 -3.35 1.77 4.03
C ARG A 268 -2.29 2.83 3.80
N CYS A 269 -2.50 3.67 2.80
CA CYS A 269 -1.63 4.81 2.51
C CYS A 269 -2.48 6.04 2.22
N ARG A 270 -1.96 7.21 2.60
CA ARG A 270 -2.43 8.49 2.12
C ARG A 270 -1.45 8.98 1.06
N LEU A 271 -1.92 9.02 -0.18
CA LEU A 271 -1.09 9.42 -1.31
C LEU A 271 -1.37 10.87 -1.66
N GLU A 272 -0.33 11.69 -1.71
CA GLU A 272 -0.40 13.01 -2.34
C GLU A 272 -0.30 12.88 -3.86
N PRO A 273 -0.71 13.91 -4.65
CA PRO A 273 -0.62 13.86 -6.09
C PRO A 273 0.77 13.42 -6.57
N GLN A 274 0.82 12.47 -7.51
CA GLN A 274 2.04 11.92 -8.10
C GLN A 274 2.92 11.07 -7.16
N MET A 275 2.56 10.92 -5.87
CA MET A 275 3.21 9.93 -5.00
C MET A 275 2.94 8.52 -5.50
N LYS A 276 3.88 7.61 -5.24
CA LYS A 276 3.86 6.25 -5.75
C LYS A 276 4.14 5.28 -4.62
N VAL A 277 3.41 4.17 -4.59
CA VAL A 277 3.68 3.05 -3.69
C VAL A 277 3.86 1.78 -4.53
N ALA A 278 4.87 1.00 -4.18
CA ALA A 278 5.13 -0.31 -4.79
C ALA A 278 4.77 -1.43 -3.81
N VAL A 279 4.19 -2.50 -4.33
CA VAL A 279 3.92 -3.75 -3.61
C VAL A 279 4.52 -4.88 -4.42
N LEU A 280 5.34 -5.71 -3.77
CA LEU A 280 5.93 -6.91 -4.36
C LEU A 280 5.21 -8.14 -3.80
N LEU A 281 4.58 -8.90 -4.68
CA LEU A 281 4.08 -10.23 -4.42
C LEU A 281 5.05 -11.27 -5.00
N ARG A 282 5.65 -12.08 -4.13
CA ARG A 282 6.53 -13.18 -4.54
C ARG A 282 5.84 -14.52 -4.37
N ARG A 283 5.88 -15.34 -5.42
CA ARG A 283 5.44 -16.75 -5.39
C ARG A 283 6.56 -17.62 -5.94
N ILE A 284 6.97 -18.64 -5.20
CA ILE A 284 7.94 -19.64 -5.66
C ILE A 284 7.17 -20.94 -5.94
N THR A 285 7.46 -21.59 -7.06
CA THR A 285 6.85 -22.87 -7.46
C THR A 285 7.93 -23.84 -7.86
N GLU A 286 7.79 -25.11 -7.50
CA GLU A 286 8.73 -26.20 -7.84
C GLU A 286 8.60 -26.68 -9.30
N SER A 287 7.61 -26.20 -10.04
CA SER A 287 7.35 -26.59 -11.42
C SER A 287 7.36 -25.36 -12.33
N ALA A 288 8.54 -24.97 -12.78
CA ALA A 288 8.71 -23.98 -13.83
C ALA A 288 8.18 -24.53 -15.16
N PRO A 289 7.37 -23.77 -15.91
CA PRO A 289 7.16 -24.09 -17.32
C PRO A 289 8.52 -24.08 -18.03
N ALA A 290 8.70 -24.96 -19.02
CA ALA A 290 9.90 -24.97 -19.84
C ALA A 290 10.15 -23.56 -20.39
N PRO A 291 11.40 -23.06 -20.39
CA PRO A 291 11.69 -21.72 -20.86
C PRO A 291 11.16 -21.58 -22.30
N PRO A 292 10.55 -20.43 -22.66
CA PRO A 292 10.23 -20.18 -24.05
C PRO A 292 11.51 -20.29 -24.89
N SER A 293 11.35 -20.77 -26.13
CA SER A 293 12.43 -20.97 -27.10
C SER A 293 13.47 -19.84 -27.01
N THR A 294 14.74 -20.20 -26.82
CA THR A 294 15.91 -19.30 -26.68
C THR A 294 16.23 -18.49 -27.94
N GLN A 295 15.29 -18.37 -28.88
CA GLN A 295 15.47 -17.51 -30.03
C GLN A 295 15.62 -16.06 -29.55
N PRO A 296 16.77 -15.41 -29.83
CA PRO A 296 16.99 -14.04 -29.41
C PRO A 296 15.92 -13.15 -30.02
N ILE A 297 15.14 -12.49 -29.16
CA ILE A 297 14.16 -11.52 -29.63
C ILE A 297 14.93 -10.38 -30.29
N ALA A 298 14.72 -10.21 -31.59
CA ALA A 298 15.46 -9.27 -32.44
C ALA A 298 15.27 -7.79 -32.05
N ARG A 299 14.41 -7.47 -31.07
CA ARG A 299 14.23 -6.12 -30.56
C ARG A 299 13.65 -6.12 -29.14
N ALA A 300 14.48 -5.82 -28.16
CA ALA A 300 14.02 -5.51 -26.79
C ALA A 300 13.06 -4.32 -26.86
N LEU A 301 11.80 -4.54 -26.46
CA LEU A 301 10.89 -3.44 -26.22
C LEU A 301 11.38 -2.73 -24.96
N LYS A 302 11.48 -1.40 -24.97
CA LYS A 302 11.82 -0.63 -23.77
C LYS A 302 10.69 -0.73 -22.75
N SER A 303 10.62 -1.85 -22.03
CA SER A 303 9.68 -2.06 -20.93
C SER A 303 10.27 -1.42 -19.66
N PRO A 304 9.48 -0.64 -18.90
CA PRO A 304 9.94 -0.13 -17.60
C PRO A 304 10.31 -1.27 -16.63
N MET A 305 9.71 -2.46 -16.77
CA MET A 305 10.08 -3.65 -16.00
C MET A 305 11.47 -4.19 -16.33
N SER A 306 11.96 -3.98 -17.55
CA SER A 306 13.31 -4.40 -17.94
C SER A 306 14.38 -3.63 -17.15
N GLU A 307 14.14 -2.35 -16.87
CA GLU A 307 15.07 -1.55 -16.07
C GLU A 307 15.14 -2.06 -14.62
N LEU A 308 13.97 -2.36 -14.03
CA LEU A 308 13.92 -2.99 -12.71
C LEU A 308 14.63 -4.34 -12.70
N ALA A 309 14.37 -5.19 -13.70
CA ALA A 309 15.01 -6.49 -13.80
C ALA A 309 16.54 -6.35 -13.88
N ARG A 310 17.05 -5.44 -14.71
CA ARG A 310 18.50 -5.19 -14.85
C ARG A 310 19.13 -4.70 -13.55
N ARG A 311 18.46 -3.85 -12.78
CA ARG A 311 19.04 -3.27 -11.54
C ARG A 311 18.91 -4.17 -10.32
N ALA A 312 17.77 -4.85 -10.17
CA ALA A 312 17.46 -5.59 -8.96
C ALA A 312 17.62 -7.12 -9.09
N TYR A 313 17.56 -7.67 -10.31
CA TYR A 313 17.49 -9.13 -10.53
C TYR A 313 18.66 -9.71 -11.31
N VAL A 314 19.29 -8.95 -12.21
CA VAL A 314 20.43 -9.40 -13.00
C VAL A 314 21.69 -9.41 -12.12
N THR A 315 22.30 -10.57 -12.01
CA THR A 315 23.57 -10.81 -11.29
C THR A 315 24.54 -11.51 -12.25
N ARG A 316 25.65 -12.05 -11.72
CA ARG A 316 26.58 -12.89 -12.50
C ARG A 316 25.99 -14.25 -12.89
N GLU A 317 24.90 -14.65 -12.24
CA GLU A 317 24.25 -15.95 -12.39
C GLU A 317 22.90 -15.84 -13.08
N THR A 318 22.34 -14.64 -13.21
CA THR A 318 21.02 -14.42 -13.81
C THR A 318 21.10 -13.50 -15.01
N CYS A 319 20.51 -13.91 -16.14
CA CYS A 319 20.43 -13.11 -17.35
C CYS A 319 18.97 -12.98 -17.82
N ILE A 320 18.65 -11.91 -18.54
CA ILE A 320 17.32 -11.73 -19.14
C ILE A 320 17.27 -12.57 -20.42
N VAL A 321 16.30 -13.47 -20.52
CA VAL A 321 16.12 -14.37 -21.69
C VAL A 321 14.93 -13.99 -22.56
N ASP A 322 13.91 -13.35 -21.99
CA ASP A 322 12.71 -12.95 -22.72
C ASP A 322 12.09 -11.68 -22.08
N GLU A 323 11.51 -10.85 -22.93
CA GLU A 323 10.67 -9.72 -22.57
C GLU A 323 9.34 -9.92 -23.30
N GLY A 324 8.28 -10.20 -22.53
CA GLY A 324 6.96 -10.48 -23.09
C GLY A 324 6.40 -9.30 -23.90
N SER A 325 5.24 -9.52 -24.51
CA SER A 325 4.47 -8.43 -25.14
C SER A 325 3.57 -7.72 -24.13
N VAL A 326 3.33 -6.43 -24.34
CA VAL A 326 2.38 -5.64 -23.54
C VAL A 326 0.96 -6.15 -23.82
N GLN A 327 0.22 -6.56 -22.79
CA GLN A 327 -1.20 -6.84 -22.91
C GLN A 327 -2.00 -5.80 -22.12
N TRP A 328 -3.03 -5.22 -22.73
CA TRP A 328 -3.96 -4.33 -22.03
C TRP A 328 -5.09 -5.17 -21.46
N ILE A 329 -5.20 -5.25 -20.13
CA ILE A 329 -6.29 -5.95 -19.44
C ILE A 329 -7.09 -4.88 -18.68
N ASP A 330 -8.34 -4.68 -19.11
CA ASP A 330 -9.30 -3.74 -18.55
C ASP A 330 -8.91 -2.25 -18.56
N ASP A 331 -9.91 -1.40 -18.27
CA ASP A 331 -9.81 0.05 -18.40
C ASP A 331 -8.93 0.75 -17.35
N GLN A 332 -8.49 0.08 -16.29
CA GLN A 332 -7.81 0.74 -15.14
C GLN A 332 -6.45 0.18 -14.76
N LEU A 333 -6.09 -1.03 -15.20
CA LEU A 333 -4.86 -1.69 -14.83
C LEU A 333 -3.93 -1.75 -16.04
N VAL A 334 -2.80 -1.04 -15.97
CA VAL A 334 -1.77 -1.16 -17.00
C VAL A 334 -0.93 -2.39 -16.68
N HIS A 335 -1.05 -3.46 -17.46
CA HIS A 335 -0.13 -4.60 -17.38
C HIS A 335 1.08 -4.34 -18.25
N TRP A 336 2.23 -4.16 -17.62
CA TRP A 336 3.52 -4.18 -18.28
C TRP A 336 3.92 -5.60 -18.64
N PRO A 337 4.74 -5.78 -19.68
CA PRO A 337 5.19 -7.09 -20.07
C PRO A 337 5.99 -7.77 -18.97
N SER A 338 5.79 -9.08 -18.86
CA SER A 338 6.61 -9.91 -17.99
C SER A 338 8.05 -9.96 -18.49
N VAL A 339 9.02 -9.92 -17.58
CA VAL A 339 10.44 -10.12 -17.88
C VAL A 339 10.86 -11.48 -17.35
N ILE A 340 11.39 -12.33 -18.22
CA ILE A 340 11.85 -13.67 -17.84
C ILE A 340 13.38 -13.64 -17.71
N LEU A 341 13.86 -14.09 -16.56
CA LEU A 341 15.27 -14.30 -16.27
C LEU A 341 15.55 -15.80 -16.16
N TRP A 342 16.72 -16.19 -16.66
CA TRP A 342 17.27 -17.52 -16.49
C TRP A 342 18.43 -17.47 -15.51
N ARG A 343 18.49 -18.43 -14.58
CA ARG A 343 19.64 -18.61 -13.67
C ARG A 343 20.53 -19.73 -14.18
N GLU A 344 21.80 -19.42 -14.45
CA GLU A 344 22.82 -20.41 -14.80
C GLU A 344 23.34 -21.13 -13.54
N GLU A 345 23.45 -22.46 -13.63
CA GLU A 345 24.28 -23.24 -12.69
C GLU A 345 25.75 -23.03 -13.05
N ARG A 346 26.55 -22.65 -12.07
CA ARG A 346 28.00 -22.60 -12.19
C ARG A 346 28.65 -23.77 -11.48
#